data_AF-A0A8K1QUB3-F1
#
_entry.id   AF-A0A8K1QUB3-F1
#
_cell.length_a   1.000
_cell.length_b   1.000
_cell.length_c   1.000
_cell.angle_alpha   90.00
_cell.angle_beta   90.00
_cell.angle_gamma   90.00
#
_symmetry.space_group_name_H-M   'P 1'
#
loop_
_entity.id
_entity.type
_entity.pdbx_description
1 polymer ?
#
loop_
_entity_poly.entity_id
_entity_poly.type
_entity_poly.pdbx_seq_one_letter_code
_entity_poly.pdbx_strand_id
1 'polypeptide(L)'
;MFFLIPSINTISYFEVKSLEKKKKEKIVVRKVIVAKAIGIFFLYIGKIRFVINRLGKGTEITERKKRNQLVINQSFIYSMTRIKRGYIARRRRTKIRLFASSFRGAHSRLTRTITQQKIRALVSAHQDRGRQKRDFRRLWITRINAVIRGNKVYYNYSRLIHNLYKKQLLLNRKILAQIAILNRNCFYMISNEILK
;
A
#
# COMPACT_ATOMS: atom_id res chain seq x y z
N MET A 1 -7.59 61.27 -85.27
CA MET A 1 -8.52 62.38 -85.49
C MET A 1 -9.91 61.84 -85.16
N PHE A 2 -10.56 62.42 -84.16
CA PHE A 2 -12.01 62.62 -84.11
C PHE A 2 -12.94 61.41 -83.88
N PHE A 3 -14.07 61.54 -83.18
CA PHE A 3 -14.66 62.50 -82.24
C PHE A 3 -16.07 61.94 -81.90
N LEU A 4 -16.79 62.63 -81.01
CA LEU A 4 -18.24 62.58 -80.75
C LEU A 4 -18.77 61.61 -79.67
N ILE A 5 -19.06 62.24 -78.52
CA ILE A 5 -20.18 62.04 -77.56
C ILE A 5 -21.49 61.71 -78.35
N PRO A 6 -22.42 60.78 -77.98
CA PRO A 6 -23.37 60.96 -76.86
C PRO A 6 -24.17 59.73 -76.29
N SER A 7 -25.00 60.04 -75.27
CA SER A 7 -26.35 59.52 -74.95
C SER A 7 -26.55 58.05 -74.55
N ILE A 8 -26.76 57.75 -73.26
CA ILE A 8 -28.03 57.82 -72.50
C ILE A 8 -28.89 56.55 -72.66
N ASN A 9 -28.96 55.83 -71.54
CA ASN A 9 -30.10 55.04 -71.06
C ASN A 9 -30.66 53.93 -71.96
N THR A 10 -30.18 52.71 -71.71
CA THR A 10 -31.08 51.60 -71.38
C THR A 10 -30.48 50.74 -70.27
N ILE A 11 -30.32 51.37 -69.11
CA ILE A 11 -30.44 50.69 -67.81
C ILE A 11 -31.78 49.94 -67.84
N SER A 12 -31.76 48.62 -68.05
CA SER A 12 -32.85 47.73 -67.61
C SER A 12 -32.61 46.29 -67.99
N TYR A 13 -32.10 45.99 -69.18
CA TYR A 13 -32.11 44.59 -69.63
C TYR A 13 -30.87 43.78 -69.20
N PHE A 14 -29.68 44.38 -69.23
CA PHE A 14 -28.45 43.69 -68.80
C PHE A 14 -28.47 43.38 -67.29
N GLU A 15 -29.06 44.29 -66.51
CA GLU A 15 -29.14 44.17 -65.05
C GLU A 15 -30.25 43.21 -64.61
N VAL A 16 -31.43 43.22 -65.26
CA VAL A 16 -32.50 42.25 -64.98
C VAL A 16 -32.10 40.82 -65.37
N LYS A 17 -31.45 40.62 -66.52
CA LYS A 17 -31.00 39.29 -66.96
C LYS A 17 -29.82 38.76 -66.13
N SER A 18 -28.92 39.64 -65.69
CA SER A 18 -27.85 39.32 -64.73
C SER A 18 -28.42 38.97 -63.35
N LEU A 19 -29.47 39.67 -62.90
CA LEU A 19 -30.22 39.34 -61.69
C LEU A 19 -30.98 38.02 -61.80
N GLU A 20 -31.59 37.69 -62.95
CA GLU A 20 -32.22 36.38 -63.20
C GLU A 20 -31.20 35.25 -63.24
N LYS A 21 -30.02 35.46 -63.82
CA LYS A 21 -28.93 34.47 -63.84
C LYS A 21 -28.40 34.23 -62.42
N LYS A 22 -28.19 35.29 -61.63
CA LYS A 22 -27.86 35.20 -60.19
C LYS A 22 -28.98 34.57 -59.36
N LYS A 23 -30.26 34.80 -59.69
CA LYS A 23 -31.42 34.14 -59.04
C LYS A 23 -31.44 32.65 -59.35
N LYS A 24 -31.28 32.27 -60.62
CA LYS A 24 -31.21 30.86 -61.07
C LYS A 24 -30.00 30.14 -60.46
N GLU A 25 -28.82 30.76 -60.43
CA GLU A 25 -27.64 30.20 -59.76
C GLU A 25 -27.85 30.07 -58.25
N LYS A 26 -28.42 31.07 -57.56
CA LYS A 26 -28.77 30.95 -56.13
C LYS A 26 -29.80 29.86 -55.85
N ILE A 27 -30.76 29.64 -56.76
CA ILE A 27 -31.75 28.55 -56.66
C ILE A 27 -31.09 27.19 -56.87
N VAL A 28 -30.21 27.06 -57.87
CA VAL A 28 -29.45 25.82 -58.12
C VAL A 28 -28.52 25.50 -56.95
N VAL A 29 -27.78 26.48 -56.45
CA VAL A 29 -26.90 26.32 -55.27
C VAL A 29 -27.72 26.00 -54.02
N ARG A 30 -28.86 26.66 -53.78
CA ARG A 30 -29.79 26.28 -52.69
C ARG A 30 -30.32 24.87 -52.85
N LYS A 31 -30.71 24.44 -54.06
CA LYS A 31 -31.18 23.06 -54.32
C LYS A 31 -30.06 22.03 -54.07
N VAL A 32 -28.82 22.31 -54.45
CA VAL A 32 -27.68 21.42 -54.19
C VAL A 32 -27.34 21.36 -52.70
N ILE A 33 -27.37 22.49 -51.98
CA ILE A 33 -27.12 22.53 -50.54
C ILE A 33 -28.25 21.82 -49.78
N VAL A 34 -29.52 22.03 -50.15
CA VAL A 34 -30.67 21.35 -49.57
C VAL A 34 -30.63 19.85 -49.87
N ALA A 35 -30.27 19.44 -51.09
CA ALA A 35 -30.10 18.02 -51.44
C ALA A 35 -28.95 17.36 -50.67
N LYS A 36 -27.81 18.05 -50.50
CA LYS A 36 -26.70 17.59 -49.65
C LYS A 36 -27.10 17.51 -48.17
N ALA A 37 -27.81 18.51 -47.65
CA ALA A 37 -28.29 18.53 -46.27
C ALA A 37 -29.32 17.41 -46.00
N ILE A 38 -30.24 17.16 -46.92
CA ILE A 38 -31.20 16.05 -46.85
C ILE A 38 -30.47 14.70 -46.90
N GLY A 39 -29.48 14.53 -47.80
CA GLY A 39 -28.68 13.31 -47.87
C GLY A 39 -27.89 13.02 -46.60
N ILE A 40 -27.25 14.05 -46.02
CA ILE A 40 -26.54 13.96 -44.74
C ILE A 40 -27.53 13.65 -43.60
N PHE A 41 -28.71 14.28 -43.61
CA PHE A 41 -29.76 14.03 -42.62
C PHE A 41 -30.31 12.60 -42.68
N PHE A 42 -30.54 12.05 -43.89
CA PHE A 42 -30.96 10.65 -44.06
C PHE A 42 -29.87 9.66 -43.64
N LEU A 43 -28.59 9.95 -43.92
CA LEU A 43 -27.46 9.17 -43.41
C LEU A 43 -27.38 9.20 -41.87
N TYR A 44 -27.66 10.35 -41.26
CA TYR A 44 -27.63 10.51 -39.81
C TYR A 44 -28.81 9.82 -39.11
N ILE A 45 -30.04 9.96 -39.65
CA ILE A 45 -31.24 9.25 -39.19
C ILE A 45 -31.04 7.73 -39.33
N GLY A 46 -30.46 7.26 -40.44
CA GLY A 46 -30.14 5.85 -40.66
C GLY A 46 -29.13 5.30 -39.64
N LYS A 47 -28.08 6.06 -39.33
CA LYS A 47 -27.10 5.72 -38.28
C LYS A 47 -27.73 5.68 -36.89
N ILE A 48 -28.58 6.65 -36.56
CA ILE A 48 -29.30 6.69 -35.27
C ILE A 48 -30.25 5.50 -35.15
N ARG A 49 -31.02 5.18 -36.18
CA ARG A 49 -31.96 4.05 -36.18
C ARG A 49 -31.25 2.69 -36.13
N PHE A 50 -30.07 2.57 -36.76
CA PHE A 50 -29.22 1.38 -36.65
C PHE A 50 -28.66 1.19 -35.24
N VAL A 51 -28.26 2.28 -34.56
CA VAL A 51 -27.79 2.24 -33.16
C VAL A 51 -28.94 1.91 -32.19
N ILE A 52 -30.12 2.52 -32.35
CA ILE A 52 -31.29 2.25 -31.48
C ILE A 52 -31.77 0.80 -31.62
N ASN A 53 -31.86 0.27 -32.85
CA ASN A 53 -32.26 -1.13 -33.06
C ASN A 53 -31.25 -2.16 -32.53
N ARG A 54 -29.96 -1.79 -32.45
CA ARG A 54 -28.90 -2.63 -31.84
C ARG A 54 -28.92 -2.55 -30.30
N LEU A 55 -29.35 -1.42 -29.72
CA LEU A 55 -29.50 -1.25 -28.26
C LEU A 55 -30.73 -1.99 -27.71
N GLY A 56 -31.87 -1.99 -28.42
CA GLY A 56 -33.11 -2.65 -27.96
C GLY A 56 -33.06 -4.18 -27.90
N LYS A 57 -32.30 -4.85 -28.79
CA LYS A 57 -32.08 -6.31 -28.69
C LYS A 57 -31.07 -6.69 -27.61
N GLY A 58 -30.20 -5.76 -27.21
CA GLY A 58 -29.21 -5.97 -26.15
C GLY A 58 -29.84 -5.97 -24.75
N THR A 59 -30.90 -5.18 -24.53
CA THR A 59 -31.56 -5.02 -23.22
C THR A 59 -32.41 -6.23 -22.83
N GLU A 60 -33.14 -6.85 -23.75
CA GLU A 60 -33.91 -8.08 -23.43
C GLU A 60 -33.01 -9.30 -23.22
N ILE A 61 -31.92 -9.43 -23.98
CA ILE A 61 -30.95 -10.52 -23.81
C ILE A 61 -30.20 -10.36 -22.48
N THR A 62 -29.89 -9.13 -22.06
CA THR A 62 -29.28 -8.85 -20.75
C THR A 62 -30.25 -9.05 -19.60
N GLU A 63 -31.53 -8.70 -19.74
CA GLU A 63 -32.57 -8.94 -18.72
C GLU A 63 -32.96 -10.43 -18.59
N ARG A 64 -33.02 -11.19 -19.70
CA ARG A 64 -33.17 -12.66 -19.65
C ARG A 64 -31.94 -13.35 -19.07
N LYS A 65 -30.73 -12.91 -19.43
CA LYS A 65 -29.50 -13.40 -18.79
C LYS A 65 -29.46 -13.05 -17.31
N LYS A 66 -29.84 -11.84 -16.90
CA LYS A 66 -29.93 -11.45 -15.48
C LYS A 66 -30.96 -12.27 -14.73
N ARG A 67 -32.17 -12.51 -15.28
CA ARG A 67 -33.18 -13.37 -14.64
C ARG A 67 -32.74 -14.83 -14.55
N ASN A 68 -32.17 -15.41 -15.61
CA ASN A 68 -31.64 -16.77 -15.56
C ASN A 68 -30.44 -16.88 -14.62
N GLN A 69 -29.56 -15.88 -14.59
CA GLN A 69 -28.45 -15.81 -13.63
C GLN A 69 -28.97 -15.64 -12.20
N LEU A 70 -30.03 -14.87 -11.97
CA LEU A 70 -30.66 -14.73 -10.65
C LEU A 70 -31.32 -16.03 -10.21
N VAL A 71 -32.00 -16.77 -11.09
CA VAL A 71 -32.61 -18.08 -10.77
C VAL A 71 -31.54 -19.16 -10.52
N ILE A 72 -30.45 -19.16 -11.31
CA ILE A 72 -29.27 -20.02 -11.08
C ILE A 72 -28.59 -19.63 -9.76
N ASN A 73 -28.44 -18.34 -9.48
CA ASN A 73 -27.86 -17.88 -8.21
C ASN A 73 -28.79 -18.19 -7.03
N GLN A 74 -30.11 -18.08 -7.17
CA GLN A 74 -31.07 -18.43 -6.13
C GLN A 74 -30.99 -19.93 -5.81
N SER A 75 -30.96 -20.80 -6.84
CA SER A 75 -30.80 -22.25 -6.68
C SER A 75 -29.40 -22.66 -6.19
N PHE A 76 -28.35 -21.94 -6.57
CA PHE A 76 -26.98 -22.14 -6.07
C PHE A 76 -26.80 -21.66 -4.62
N ILE A 77 -27.50 -20.60 -4.21
CA ILE A 77 -27.53 -20.10 -2.82
C ILE A 77 -28.29 -21.07 -1.90
N TYR A 78 -29.32 -21.76 -2.40
CA TYR A 78 -30.03 -22.79 -1.64
C TYR A 78 -29.28 -24.14 -1.57
N SER A 79 -28.23 -24.35 -2.37
CA SER A 79 -27.21 -25.36 -2.09
C SER A 79 -26.03 -24.73 -1.35
N MET A 80 -26.16 -24.55 -0.03
CA MET A 80 -25.01 -24.20 0.83
C MET A 80 -23.92 -25.27 0.65
N THR A 81 -22.93 -24.98 -0.20
CA THR A 81 -21.85 -25.92 -0.52
C THR A 81 -21.01 -26.14 0.74
N ARG A 82 -21.12 -27.33 1.32
CA ARG A 82 -20.41 -27.69 2.55
C ARG A 82 -18.89 -27.71 2.31
N ILE A 83 -18.18 -26.67 2.73
CA ILE A 83 -16.70 -26.63 2.69
C ILE A 83 -16.13 -27.47 3.83
N LYS A 84 -15.51 -28.61 3.49
CA LYS A 84 -14.82 -29.45 4.47
C LYS A 84 -13.52 -28.77 4.94
N ARG A 85 -13.19 -28.88 6.23
CA ARG A 85 -11.98 -28.29 6.84
C ARG A 85 -10.65 -28.85 6.28
N GLY A 86 -10.66 -30.06 5.70
CA GLY A 86 -9.54 -30.65 4.98
C GLY A 86 -8.21 -30.67 5.75
N TYR A 87 -7.10 -30.48 5.03
CA TYR A 87 -5.73 -30.53 5.56
C TYR A 87 -5.34 -29.29 6.41
N ILE A 88 -6.13 -28.21 6.37
CA ILE A 88 -5.81 -26.93 7.03
C ILE A 88 -5.62 -27.14 8.54
N ALA A 89 -6.48 -27.95 9.16
CA ALA A 89 -6.37 -28.32 10.57
C ALA A 89 -5.10 -29.12 10.90
N ARG A 90 -4.70 -30.03 10.01
CA ARG A 90 -3.46 -30.81 10.16
C ARG A 90 -2.25 -29.91 10.05
N ARG A 91 -2.20 -29.04 9.03
CA ARG A 91 -1.10 -28.07 8.81
C ARG A 91 -0.90 -27.14 10.02
N ARG A 92 -1.99 -26.61 10.60
CA ARG A 92 -1.93 -25.79 11.82
C ARG A 92 -1.35 -26.57 13.01
N ARG A 93 -1.79 -27.81 13.22
CA ARG A 93 -1.28 -28.69 14.29
C ARG A 93 0.19 -29.03 14.09
N THR A 94 0.62 -29.34 12.86
CA THR A 94 2.03 -29.61 12.54
C THR A 94 2.91 -28.39 12.83
N LYS A 95 2.50 -27.18 12.41
CA LYS A 95 3.24 -25.94 12.71
C LYS A 95 3.39 -25.70 14.22
N ILE A 96 2.33 -25.95 14.98
CA ILE A 96 2.35 -25.80 16.45
C ILE A 96 3.22 -26.88 17.11
N ARG A 97 3.19 -28.11 16.60
CA ARG A 97 4.04 -29.21 17.08
C ARG A 97 5.52 -28.95 16.81
N LEU A 98 5.88 -28.38 15.65
CA LEU A 98 7.26 -28.01 15.32
C LEU A 98 7.85 -27.03 16.34
N PHE A 99 7.06 -26.07 16.82
CA PHE A 99 7.48 -25.13 17.86
C PHE A 99 7.78 -25.84 19.21
N ALA A 100 7.11 -26.96 19.48
CA ALA A 100 7.15 -27.65 20.77
C ALA A 100 7.94 -28.97 20.72
N SER A 101 8.77 -29.19 19.71
CA SER A 101 9.50 -30.45 19.49
C SER A 101 10.37 -30.85 20.68
N SER A 102 11.02 -29.87 21.33
CA SER A 102 11.89 -30.07 22.49
C SER A 102 11.17 -30.05 23.84
N PHE A 103 9.84 -29.91 23.86
CA PHE A 103 9.10 -29.86 25.13
C PHE A 103 8.98 -31.24 25.76
N ARG A 104 9.09 -31.30 27.09
CA ARG A 104 9.07 -32.55 27.85
C ARG A 104 7.68 -33.20 27.88
N GLY A 105 7.62 -34.52 27.71
CA GLY A 105 6.44 -35.34 27.96
C GLY A 105 5.22 -35.00 27.10
N ALA A 106 4.09 -34.67 27.75
CA ALA A 106 2.83 -34.36 27.08
C ALA A 106 2.83 -33.00 26.36
N HIS A 107 3.76 -32.11 26.73
CA HIS A 107 3.86 -30.76 26.16
C HIS A 107 4.35 -30.72 24.71
N SER A 108 4.92 -31.81 24.18
CA SER A 108 5.31 -31.97 22.77
C SER A 108 4.34 -32.85 21.96
N ARG A 109 3.45 -33.59 22.64
CA ARG A 109 2.57 -34.60 22.02
C ARG A 109 1.12 -34.11 21.89
N LEU A 110 0.52 -33.66 22.98
CA LEU A 110 -0.91 -33.32 23.05
C LEU A 110 -1.19 -31.92 22.52
N THR A 111 -2.05 -31.79 21.50
CA THR A 111 -2.26 -30.51 20.79
C THR A 111 -2.81 -29.39 21.67
N ARG A 112 -3.72 -29.72 22.60
CA ARG A 112 -4.29 -28.74 23.55
C ARG A 112 -3.21 -28.24 24.52
N THR A 113 -2.42 -29.16 25.05
CA THR A 113 -1.32 -28.83 25.97
C THR A 113 -0.23 -28.03 25.27
N ILE A 114 0.15 -28.40 24.04
CA ILE A 114 1.13 -27.64 23.24
C ILE A 114 0.66 -26.20 23.06
N THR A 115 -0.62 -25.96 22.75
CA THR A 115 -1.12 -24.59 22.56
C THR A 115 -1.00 -23.74 23.82
N GLN A 116 -1.29 -24.31 24.99
CA GLN A 116 -1.12 -23.62 26.28
C GLN A 116 0.35 -23.31 26.54
N GLN A 117 1.24 -24.29 26.33
CA GLN A 117 2.67 -24.12 26.55
C GLN A 117 3.29 -23.11 25.58
N LYS A 118 2.87 -23.12 24.32
CA LYS A 118 3.30 -22.14 23.34
C LYS A 118 2.98 -20.72 23.81
N ILE A 119 1.75 -20.47 24.30
CA ILE A 119 1.38 -19.15 24.81
C ILE A 119 2.25 -18.77 26.00
N ARG A 120 2.44 -19.67 26.98
CA ARG A 120 3.29 -19.44 28.15
C ARG A 120 4.74 -19.11 27.76
N ALA A 121 5.33 -19.90 26.86
CA ALA A 121 6.69 -19.68 26.38
C ALA A 121 6.87 -18.31 25.70
N LEU A 122 5.90 -17.89 24.90
CA LEU A 122 5.93 -16.57 24.24
C LEU A 122 5.81 -15.42 25.25
N VAL A 123 4.97 -15.58 26.27
CA VAL A 123 4.82 -14.60 27.36
C VAL A 123 6.12 -14.48 28.15
N SER A 124 6.70 -15.60 28.58
CA SER A 124 7.99 -15.63 29.28
C SER A 124 9.10 -15.00 28.42
N ALA A 125 9.23 -15.39 27.15
CA ALA A 125 10.23 -14.81 26.25
C ALA A 125 10.08 -13.28 26.09
N HIS A 126 8.85 -12.76 26.10
CA HIS A 126 8.64 -11.31 26.10
C HIS A 126 9.10 -10.66 27.41
N GLN A 127 8.72 -11.21 28.55
CA GLN A 127 9.12 -10.70 29.87
C GLN A 127 10.63 -10.77 30.09
N ASP A 128 11.25 -11.88 29.69
CA ASP A 128 12.66 -12.17 29.92
C ASP A 128 13.57 -11.29 29.05
N ARG A 129 13.15 -10.86 27.85
CA ARG A 129 13.86 -9.82 27.08
C ARG A 129 14.01 -8.51 27.86
N GLY A 130 13.03 -8.16 28.69
CA GLY A 130 13.11 -7.02 29.60
C GLY A 130 13.99 -7.30 30.83
N ARG A 131 13.85 -8.49 31.43
CA ARG A 131 14.63 -8.91 32.60
C ARG A 131 16.13 -9.03 32.28
N GLN A 132 16.49 -9.59 31.14
CA GLN A 132 17.87 -9.78 30.69
C GLN A 132 18.66 -8.46 30.68
N LYS A 133 18.03 -7.34 30.31
CA LYS A 133 18.67 -6.01 30.36
C LYS A 133 19.03 -5.60 31.80
N ARG A 134 18.16 -5.91 32.76
CA ARG A 134 18.40 -5.65 34.20
C ARG A 134 19.44 -6.61 34.77
N ASP A 135 19.39 -7.88 34.39
CA ASP A 135 20.31 -8.90 34.88
C ASP A 135 21.74 -8.65 34.39
N PHE A 136 21.93 -8.26 33.13
CA PHE A 136 23.24 -7.82 32.65
C PHE A 136 23.76 -6.59 33.38
N ARG A 137 22.89 -5.60 33.63
CA ARG A 137 23.28 -4.40 34.40
C ARG A 137 23.70 -4.77 35.83
N ARG A 138 22.94 -5.65 36.50
CA ARG A 138 23.30 -6.18 37.83
C ARG A 138 24.66 -6.88 37.79
N LEU A 139 24.86 -7.76 36.80
CA LEU A 139 26.13 -8.47 36.62
C LEU A 139 27.32 -7.53 36.43
N TRP A 140 27.17 -6.48 35.61
CA TRP A 140 28.25 -5.50 35.40
C TRP A 140 28.58 -4.75 36.69
N ILE A 141 27.58 -4.35 37.47
CA ILE A 141 27.78 -3.70 38.77
C ILE A 141 28.52 -4.63 39.72
N THR A 142 28.10 -5.89 39.83
CA THR A 142 28.77 -6.88 40.69
C THR A 142 30.22 -7.09 40.29
N ARG A 143 30.50 -7.21 38.99
CA ARG A 143 31.87 -7.35 38.46
C ARG A 143 32.75 -6.15 38.80
N ILE A 144 32.23 -4.93 38.57
CA ILE A 144 32.97 -3.70 38.88
C ILE A 144 33.22 -3.59 40.39
N ASN A 145 32.21 -3.88 41.22
CA ASN A 145 32.32 -3.83 42.67
C ASN A 145 33.37 -4.83 43.20
N ALA A 146 33.44 -6.03 42.63
CA ALA A 146 34.45 -7.02 42.99
C ALA A 146 35.89 -6.52 42.70
N VAL A 147 36.12 -5.94 41.51
CA VAL A 147 37.45 -5.41 41.13
C VAL A 147 37.84 -4.20 41.99
N ILE A 148 36.89 -3.31 42.27
CA ILE A 148 37.09 -2.16 43.15
C ILE A 148 37.47 -2.59 44.57
N ARG A 149 36.81 -3.62 45.12
CA ARG A 149 37.16 -4.12 46.46
C ARG A 149 38.53 -4.80 46.51
N GLY A 150 38.95 -5.44 45.41
CA GLY A 150 40.29 -6.05 45.31
C GLY A 150 41.41 -5.02 45.13
N ASN A 151 41.14 -3.90 44.46
CA ASN A 151 42.11 -2.84 44.20
C ASN A 151 41.89 -1.70 45.21
N LYS A 152 42.81 -1.47 46.15
CA LYS A 152 42.73 -0.46 47.24
C LYS A 152 42.49 1.02 46.82
N VAL A 153 42.33 1.30 45.53
CA VAL A 153 42.22 2.67 44.97
C VAL A 153 40.85 3.28 45.21
N TYR A 154 39.79 2.47 45.28
CA TYR A 154 38.44 2.92 45.63
C TYR A 154 37.79 2.00 46.66
N TYR A 155 37.14 2.57 47.66
CA TYR A 155 36.43 1.79 48.69
C TYR A 155 35.03 1.34 48.26
N ASN A 156 34.40 2.00 47.26
CA ASN A 156 33.01 1.72 46.90
C ASN A 156 32.67 2.09 45.43
N TYR A 157 31.85 1.26 44.79
CA TYR A 157 31.29 1.48 43.45
C TYR A 157 30.53 2.81 43.32
N SER A 158 29.75 3.21 44.33
CA SER A 158 28.98 4.46 44.27
C SER A 158 29.87 5.69 44.13
N ARG A 159 31.03 5.70 44.80
CA ARG A 159 31.99 6.80 44.73
C ARG A 159 32.66 6.88 43.35
N LEU A 160 33.04 5.73 42.80
CA LEU A 160 33.58 5.65 41.43
C LEU A 160 32.61 6.24 40.40
N ILE A 161 31.35 5.82 40.44
CA ILE A 161 30.32 6.32 39.52
C ILE A 161 30.08 7.81 39.71
N HIS A 162 30.01 8.29 40.96
CA HIS A 162 29.85 9.71 41.25
C HIS A 162 31.00 10.53 40.64
N ASN A 163 32.25 10.11 40.84
CA ASN A 163 33.40 10.82 40.30
C ASN A 163 33.48 10.75 38.77
N LEU A 164 33.09 9.62 38.15
CA LEU A 164 32.96 9.50 36.70
C LEU A 164 31.98 10.55 36.12
N TYR A 165 30.83 10.72 36.76
CA TYR A 165 29.86 11.76 36.36
C TYR A 165 30.39 13.17 36.60
N LYS A 166 31.08 13.41 37.73
CA LYS A 166 31.70 14.72 38.04
C LYS A 166 32.75 15.12 36.99
N LYS A 167 33.53 14.16 36.51
CA LYS A 167 34.54 14.34 35.44
C LYS A 167 33.95 14.25 34.02
N GLN A 168 32.62 14.18 33.89
CA GLN A 168 31.89 14.09 32.61
C GLN A 168 32.29 12.91 31.71
N LEU A 169 32.81 11.83 32.29
CA LEU A 169 33.16 10.61 31.54
C LEU A 169 31.91 9.75 31.32
N LEU A 170 31.40 9.73 30.08
CA LEU A 170 30.18 9.00 29.69
C LEU A 170 30.42 7.49 29.45
N LEU A 171 31.21 6.83 30.31
CA LEU A 171 31.49 5.41 30.17
C LEU A 171 30.31 4.55 30.62
N ASN A 172 29.84 3.68 29.72
CA ASN A 172 28.81 2.70 30.04
C ASN A 172 29.39 1.58 30.94
N ARG A 173 28.57 1.10 31.88
CA ARG A 173 28.89 0.01 32.82
C ARG A 173 29.28 -1.28 32.12
N LYS A 174 28.75 -1.53 30.91
CA LYS A 174 29.17 -2.66 30.07
C LYS A 174 30.66 -2.61 29.76
N ILE A 175 31.12 -1.49 29.21
CA ILE A 175 32.51 -1.28 28.82
C ILE A 175 33.41 -1.31 30.04
N LEU A 176 33.00 -0.62 31.11
CA LEU A 176 33.74 -0.58 32.36
C LEU A 176 33.94 -1.98 32.97
N ALA A 177 32.90 -2.82 32.97
CA ALA A 177 32.98 -4.20 33.44
C ALA A 177 33.85 -5.09 32.53
N GLN A 178 33.85 -4.84 31.21
CA GLN A 178 34.72 -5.57 30.28
C GLN A 178 36.19 -5.19 30.47
N ILE A 179 36.51 -3.89 30.59
CA ILE A 179 37.87 -3.41 30.88
C ILE A 179 38.35 -3.99 32.21
N ALA A 180 37.50 -3.97 33.25
CA ALA A 180 37.85 -4.49 34.57
C ALA A 180 38.26 -5.98 34.57
N ILE A 181 37.73 -6.78 33.64
CA ILE A 181 38.08 -8.20 33.49
C ILE A 181 39.28 -8.39 32.56
N LEU A 182 39.28 -7.75 31.38
CA LEU A 182 40.27 -7.99 30.34
C LEU A 182 41.60 -7.30 30.63
N ASN A 183 41.57 -6.07 31.16
CA ASN A 183 42.78 -5.28 31.40
C ASN A 183 42.65 -4.48 32.69
N ARG A 184 43.13 -5.08 33.78
CA ARG A 184 43.11 -4.48 35.11
C ARG A 184 43.99 -3.23 35.21
N ASN A 185 45.08 -3.15 34.44
CA ASN A 185 45.99 -2.00 34.43
C ASN A 185 45.31 -0.76 33.83
N CYS A 186 44.58 -0.93 32.73
CA CYS A 186 43.80 0.14 32.12
C CYS A 186 42.72 0.67 33.09
N PHE A 187 42.02 -0.23 33.79
CA PHE A 187 41.05 0.16 34.81
C PHE A 187 41.71 0.98 35.94
N TYR A 188 42.93 0.61 36.35
CA TYR A 188 43.70 1.34 37.35
C TYR A 188 44.12 2.75 36.88
N MET A 189 44.54 2.91 35.63
CA MET A 189 44.86 4.23 35.07
C MET A 189 43.64 5.15 35.06
N ILE A 190 42.49 4.65 34.58
CA ILE A 190 41.21 5.37 34.59
C ILE A 190 40.86 5.79 36.02
N SER A 191 41.01 4.87 36.97
CA SER A 191 40.77 5.09 38.38
C SER A 191 41.63 6.22 38.97
N ASN A 192 42.93 6.26 38.66
CA ASN A 192 43.81 7.30 39.16
C ASN A 192 43.48 8.68 38.57
N GLU A 193 43.13 8.73 37.29
CA GLU A 193 42.75 9.97 36.60
C GLU A 193 41.47 10.59 37.16
N ILE A 194 40.56 9.77 37.67
CA ILE A 194 39.30 10.21 38.26
C ILE A 194 39.50 10.72 39.71
N LEU A 195 40.54 10.27 40.41
CA LEU A 195 40.87 10.72 41.77
C LEU A 195 41.62 12.05 41.80
N LYS A 196 42.49 12.30 40.82
CA LYS A 196 43.08 13.62 40.56
C LYS A 196 41.98 14.62 40.20
#